data_AF-A0A6P9AUU4-F1
#
_entry.id   AF-A0A6P9AUU4-F1
#
_cell.length_a   1.000
_cell.length_b   1.000
_cell.length_c   1.000
_cell.angle_alpha   90.00
_cell.angle_beta   90.00
_cell.angle_gamma   90.00
#
_symmetry.space_group_name_H-M   'P 1'
#
loop_
_entity.id
_entity.type
_entity.pdbx_description
1 polymer ?
#
loop_
_entity_poly.entity_id
_entity_poly.type
_entity_poly.pdbx_seq_one_letter_code
_entity_poly.pdbx_strand_id
1 'polypeptide(L)'
;MEMTLSQALWMLVLHFSASVTLLFLGWTLYYDFTRTQIPPGITQGAKLRLINLIMNLFLKLAVILEKVGICPQYVVWRLLINGIPPGRAPDLTIKEMLFEAVPVRVYWPRRAGVEPRRGLVWIHGGVGLFGSPQAYERLCRLIAREVATVVVCIR
;
A
#
# COMPACT_ATOMS: atom_id res chain seq x y z
N MET A 1 -33.83 -30.73 -13.98
CA MET A 1 -32.55 -30.42 -14.65
C MET A 1 -31.45 -31.03 -13.80
N GLU A 2 -30.88 -32.16 -14.22
CA GLU A 2 -29.86 -32.87 -13.44
C GLU A 2 -28.51 -32.13 -13.51
N MET A 3 -27.84 -32.04 -12.36
CA MET A 3 -26.54 -31.38 -12.25
C MET A 3 -25.45 -32.35 -12.72
N THR A 4 -24.63 -31.91 -13.67
CA THR A 4 -23.49 -32.69 -14.16
C THR A 4 -22.41 -32.82 -13.08
N LEU A 5 -21.62 -33.90 -13.12
CA LEU A 5 -20.48 -34.11 -12.21
C LEU A 5 -19.50 -32.92 -12.19
N SER A 6 -19.25 -32.33 -13.36
CA SER A 6 -18.42 -31.12 -13.49
C SER A 6 -18.99 -29.94 -12.71
N GLN A 7 -20.30 -29.68 -12.83
CA GLN A 7 -20.98 -28.63 -12.07
C GLN A 7 -20.92 -28.91 -10.56
N ALA A 8 -21.09 -30.15 -10.14
CA ALA A 8 -20.98 -30.54 -8.73
C ALA A 8 -19.58 -30.26 -8.15
N LEU A 9 -18.52 -30.59 -8.91
CA LEU A 9 -17.13 -30.34 -8.52
C LEU A 9 -16.83 -28.85 -8.43
N TRP A 10 -17.25 -28.03 -9.40
CA TRP A 10 -17.08 -26.58 -9.36
C TRP A 10 -17.78 -25.95 -8.16
N MET A 11 -19.00 -26.40 -7.86
CA MET A 11 -19.73 -25.93 -6.69
C MET A 11 -18.98 -26.29 -5.40
N LEU A 12 -18.49 -27.52 -5.27
CA LEU A 12 -17.71 -27.93 -4.10
C LEU A 12 -16.45 -27.08 -3.91
N VAL A 13 -15.69 -26.84 -4.99
CA VAL A 13 -14.49 -25.99 -4.97
C VAL A 13 -14.84 -24.56 -4.55
N LEU A 14 -15.92 -23.99 -5.09
CA LEU A 14 -16.37 -22.64 -4.74
C LEU A 14 -16.74 -22.53 -3.25
N HIS A 15 -17.50 -23.50 -2.72
CA HIS A 15 -17.90 -23.49 -1.31
C HIS A 15 -16.70 -23.66 -0.39
N PHE A 16 -15.80 -24.61 -0.70
CA PHE A 16 -14.57 -24.81 0.03
C PHE A 16 -13.71 -23.54 0.05
N SER A 17 -13.50 -22.93 -1.12
CA SER A 17 -12.76 -21.67 -1.25
C SER A 17 -13.41 -20.54 -0.43
N ALA A 18 -14.74 -20.40 -0.49
CA ALA A 18 -15.47 -19.41 0.29
C ALA A 18 -15.31 -19.62 1.80
N SER A 19 -15.47 -20.86 2.28
CA SER A 19 -15.30 -21.21 3.68
C SER A 19 -13.88 -20.91 4.19
N VAL A 20 -12.84 -21.29 3.42
CA VAL A 20 -11.44 -20.97 3.76
C VAL A 20 -11.24 -19.46 3.87
N THR A 21 -11.79 -18.69 2.93
CA THR A 21 -11.67 -17.22 2.91
C THR A 21 -12.38 -16.56 4.10
N LEU A 22 -13.56 -17.06 4.48
CA LEU A 22 -14.32 -16.58 5.63
C LEU A 22 -13.64 -16.90 6.96
N LEU A 23 -13.14 -18.12 7.14
CA LEU A 23 -12.38 -18.51 8.34
C LEU A 23 -11.13 -17.64 8.48
N PHE A 24 -10.44 -17.41 7.37
CA PHE A 24 -9.26 -16.58 7.31
C PHE A 24 -9.53 -15.11 7.69
N LEU A 25 -10.62 -14.53 7.16
CA LEU A 25 -11.09 -13.19 7.51
C LEU A 25 -11.47 -13.11 9.00
N GLY A 26 -12.27 -14.07 9.48
CA GLY A 26 -12.70 -14.15 10.88
C GLY A 26 -11.52 -14.27 11.84
N TRP A 27 -10.53 -15.11 11.54
CA TRP A 27 -9.31 -15.23 12.32
C TRP A 27 -8.51 -13.93 12.35
N THR A 28 -8.38 -13.24 11.22
CA THR A 28 -7.63 -11.98 11.13
C THR A 28 -8.30 -10.86 11.92
N LEU A 29 -9.64 -10.77 11.86
CA LEU A 29 -10.43 -9.87 12.71
C LEU A 29 -10.26 -10.22 14.20
N TYR A 30 -10.48 -11.47 14.57
CA TYR A 30 -10.35 -11.93 15.95
C TYR A 30 -8.97 -11.60 16.53
N TYR A 31 -7.91 -11.94 15.79
CA TYR A 31 -6.54 -11.64 16.19
C TYR A 31 -6.32 -10.13 16.35
N ASP A 32 -6.75 -9.31 15.39
CA ASP A 32 -6.54 -7.86 15.47
C ASP A 32 -7.28 -7.23 16.67
N PHE A 33 -8.53 -7.62 16.91
CA PHE A 33 -9.31 -7.08 18.02
C PHE A 33 -8.82 -7.53 19.40
N THR A 34 -8.24 -8.74 19.51
CA THR A 34 -7.80 -9.29 20.81
C THR A 34 -6.32 -9.08 21.10
N ARG A 35 -5.47 -8.93 20.07
CA ARG A 35 -4.01 -8.88 20.22
C ARG A 35 -3.39 -7.56 19.77
N THR A 36 -4.01 -6.82 18.84
CA THR A 36 -3.45 -5.54 18.38
C THR A 36 -3.82 -4.42 19.33
N GLN A 37 -2.83 -3.90 20.05
CA GLN A 37 -2.97 -2.67 20.81
C GLN A 37 -2.53 -1.48 19.96
N ILE A 38 -3.38 -0.46 19.89
CA ILE A 38 -3.03 0.80 19.22
C ILE A 38 -2.37 1.69 20.28
N PRO A 39 -1.14 2.20 20.03
CA PRO A 39 -0.47 3.08 20.97
C PRO A 39 -1.35 4.30 21.35
N PRO A 40 -1.39 4.68 22.63
CA PRO A 40 -2.05 5.91 23.05
C PRO A 40 -1.36 7.10 22.37
N GLY A 41 -2.14 8.07 21.88
CA GLY A 41 -1.64 9.26 21.17
C GLY A 41 -1.90 9.26 19.66
N ILE A 42 -2.31 8.14 19.07
CA ILE A 42 -2.72 8.10 17.66
C ILE A 42 -4.19 8.52 17.55
N THR A 43 -4.43 9.75 17.10
CA THR A 43 -5.79 10.31 16.94
C THR A 43 -6.65 9.51 15.94
N GLN A 44 -6.02 8.94 14.90
CA GLN A 44 -6.69 8.17 13.85
C GLN A 44 -6.59 6.65 14.07
N GLY A 45 -6.77 6.17 15.31
CA GLY A 45 -6.63 4.76 15.67
C GLY A 45 -7.46 3.80 14.80
N ALA A 46 -8.74 4.13 14.54
CA ALA A 46 -9.60 3.30 13.69
C ALA A 46 -9.07 3.16 12.26
N LYS A 47 -8.53 4.24 11.68
CA LYS A 47 -7.92 4.21 10.34
C LYS A 47 -6.66 3.35 10.32
N LEU A 48 -5.81 3.48 11.34
CA LEU A 48 -4.62 2.65 11.47
C LEU A 48 -5.00 1.17 11.60
N ARG A 49 -6.04 0.86 12.39
CA ARG A 49 -6.56 -0.50 12.53
C ARG A 49 -7.06 -1.06 11.20
N LEU A 50 -7.84 -0.28 10.46
CA LEU A 50 -8.33 -0.68 9.14
C LEU A 50 -7.16 -0.97 8.18
N ILE A 51 -6.15 -0.12 8.15
CA ILE A 51 -4.94 -0.34 7.33
C ILE A 51 -4.22 -1.62 7.78
N ASN A 52 -4.03 -1.82 9.09
CA ASN A 52 -3.40 -3.02 9.64
C ASN A 52 -4.16 -4.30 9.25
N LEU A 53 -5.49 -4.28 9.35
CA LEU A 53 -6.35 -5.40 8.98
C LEU A 53 -6.21 -5.74 7.50
N ILE A 54 -6.32 -4.72 6.62
CA ILE A 54 -6.16 -4.88 5.17
C ILE A 54 -4.79 -5.46 4.86
N MET A 55 -3.72 -4.88 5.41
CA MET A 55 -2.35 -5.33 5.19
C MET A 55 -2.15 -6.78 5.63
N ASN A 56 -2.64 -7.16 6.81
CA ASN A 56 -2.54 -8.54 7.32
C ASN A 56 -3.35 -9.55 6.51
N LEU A 57 -4.52 -9.17 6.02
CA LEU A 57 -5.36 -10.01 5.17
C LEU A 57 -4.62 -10.34 3.86
N PHE A 58 -4.09 -9.31 3.21
CA PHE A 58 -3.38 -9.47 1.95
C PHE A 58 -2.01 -10.14 2.11
N LEU A 59 -1.30 -9.88 3.21
CA LEU A 59 -0.05 -10.55 3.58
C LEU A 59 -0.17 -12.07 3.51
N LYS A 60 -1.17 -12.60 4.21
CA LYS A 60 -1.34 -14.04 4.29
C LYS A 60 -1.98 -14.59 3.01
N LEU A 61 -2.82 -13.81 2.31
CA LEU A 61 -3.28 -14.16 0.95
C LEU A 61 -2.08 -14.32 0.00
N ALA A 62 -1.11 -13.41 0.03
CA ALA A 62 0.10 -13.47 -0.79
C ALA A 62 0.90 -14.75 -0.50
N VAL A 63 1.03 -15.14 0.77
CA VAL A 63 1.68 -16.40 1.17
C VAL A 63 0.92 -17.62 0.67
N ILE A 64 -0.42 -17.60 0.69
CA ILE A 64 -1.24 -18.71 0.16
C ILE A 64 -1.05 -18.84 -1.35
N LEU A 65 -1.14 -17.73 -2.08
CA LEU A 65 -0.94 -17.70 -3.54
C LEU A 65 0.44 -18.21 -3.95
N GLU A 66 1.48 -17.85 -3.18
CA GLU A 66 2.84 -18.34 -3.38
C GLU A 66 2.95 -19.84 -3.12
N LYS A 67 2.37 -20.34 -2.02
CA LYS A 67 2.40 -21.78 -1.68
C LYS A 67 1.63 -22.66 -2.67
N VAL A 68 0.58 -22.14 -3.30
CA VAL A 68 -0.18 -22.84 -4.34
C VAL A 68 0.50 -22.73 -5.72
N GLY A 69 1.56 -21.93 -5.84
CA GLY A 69 2.34 -21.77 -7.07
C GLY A 69 1.73 -20.81 -8.09
N ILE A 70 0.82 -19.93 -7.67
CA ILE A 70 0.15 -18.97 -8.57
C ILE A 70 1.06 -17.78 -8.88
N CYS A 71 1.60 -17.12 -7.85
CA CYS A 71 2.54 -16.03 -8.01
C CYS A 71 3.39 -15.82 -6.74
N PRO A 72 4.61 -15.26 -6.87
CA PRO A 72 5.41 -14.89 -5.72
C PRO A 72 4.71 -13.83 -4.86
N GLN A 73 4.88 -13.89 -3.54
CA GLN A 73 4.22 -12.97 -2.60
C GLN A 73 4.49 -11.48 -2.90
N TYR A 74 5.69 -11.15 -3.41
CA TYR A 74 6.08 -9.75 -3.70
C TYR A 74 5.25 -9.13 -4.85
N VAL A 75 4.69 -9.95 -5.73
CA VAL A 75 3.82 -9.45 -6.83
C VAL A 75 2.54 -8.87 -6.25
N VAL A 76 1.94 -9.58 -5.30
CA VAL A 76 0.76 -9.14 -4.55
C VAL A 76 1.09 -7.86 -3.77
N TRP A 77 2.26 -7.82 -3.12
CA TRP A 77 2.73 -6.63 -2.40
C TRP A 77 2.87 -5.39 -3.28
N ARG A 78 3.46 -5.52 -4.47
CA ARG A 78 3.61 -4.40 -5.41
C ARG A 78 2.26 -3.80 -5.79
N LEU A 79 1.25 -4.65 -6.03
CA LEU A 79 -0.09 -4.19 -6.37
C LEU A 79 -0.72 -3.37 -5.22
N LEU A 80 -0.60 -3.87 -3.99
CA LEU A 80 -1.24 -3.26 -2.82
C LEU A 80 -0.61 -1.95 -2.39
N ILE A 81 0.72 -1.92 -2.35
CA ILE A 81 1.47 -0.79 -1.81
C ILE A 81 1.42 0.40 -2.76
N ASN A 82 1.36 0.16 -4.07
CA ASN A 82 1.16 1.23 -5.04
C ASN A 82 -0.21 1.92 -4.85
N GLY A 83 -1.22 1.16 -4.41
CA GLY A 83 -2.53 1.65 -4.02
C GLY A 83 -3.20 2.49 -5.11
N ILE A 84 -4.18 3.30 -4.71
CA ILE A 84 -4.84 4.26 -5.59
C ILE A 84 -4.02 5.56 -5.57
N PRO A 85 -3.58 6.09 -6.72
CA PRO A 85 -2.90 7.38 -6.78
C PRO A 85 -3.73 8.50 -6.15
N PRO A 86 -3.13 9.43 -5.40
CA PRO A 86 -3.85 10.58 -4.88
C PRO A 86 -4.30 11.50 -6.03
N GLY A 87 -5.40 12.24 -5.81
CA GLY A 87 -5.96 13.18 -6.78
C GLY A 87 -5.04 14.38 -7.11
N ARG A 88 -5.61 15.49 -7.56
CA ARG A 88 -4.81 16.69 -7.90
C ARG A 88 -4.15 17.31 -6.66
N ALA A 89 -2.96 17.91 -6.85
CA ALA A 89 -2.24 18.70 -5.84
C ALA A 89 -2.06 20.14 -6.34
N PRO A 90 -3.08 21.01 -6.21
CA PRO A 90 -3.03 22.38 -6.73
C PRO A 90 -2.02 23.28 -6.00
N ASP A 91 -1.53 22.85 -4.86
CA ASP A 91 -0.54 23.48 -4.00
C ASP A 91 0.91 23.02 -4.27
N LEU A 92 1.11 22.01 -5.11
CA LEU A 92 2.42 21.45 -5.43
C LEU A 92 2.68 21.45 -6.93
N THR A 93 3.88 21.84 -7.34
CA THR A 93 4.39 21.50 -8.66
C THR A 93 5.04 20.12 -8.52
N ILE A 94 4.64 19.16 -9.35
CA ILE A 94 5.20 17.79 -9.33
C ILE A 94 5.78 17.55 -10.72
N LYS A 95 7.05 17.16 -10.81
CA LYS A 95 7.71 16.85 -12.08
C LYS A 95 8.54 15.59 -11.97
N GLU A 96 8.54 14.85 -13.07
CA GLU A 96 9.46 13.74 -13.31
C GLU A 96 10.73 14.32 -13.94
N MET A 97 11.90 13.93 -13.44
CA MET A 97 13.21 14.42 -13.90
C MET A 97 14.26 13.31 -13.82
N LEU A 98 15.44 13.59 -14.36
CA LEU A 98 16.64 12.74 -14.26
C LEU A 98 17.74 13.53 -13.55
N PHE A 99 18.26 13.00 -12.45
CA PHE A 99 19.45 13.51 -11.77
C PHE A 99 20.57 12.51 -11.97
N GLU A 100 21.64 12.86 -12.70
CA GLU A 100 22.75 11.94 -13.01
C GLU A 100 22.24 10.58 -13.53
N ALA A 101 21.32 10.60 -14.49
CA ALA A 101 20.61 9.43 -15.04
C ALA A 101 19.73 8.64 -14.06
N VAL A 102 19.61 9.04 -12.79
CA VAL A 102 18.66 8.46 -11.84
C VAL A 102 17.29 9.12 -12.02
N PRO A 103 16.23 8.36 -12.35
CA PRO A 103 14.90 8.92 -12.45
C PRO A 103 14.38 9.31 -11.07
N VAL A 104 13.88 10.54 -10.97
CA VAL A 104 13.34 11.10 -9.75
C VAL A 104 12.01 11.77 -10.01
N ARG A 105 11.15 11.77 -9.00
CA ARG A 105 9.95 12.60 -8.94
C ARG A 105 10.15 13.66 -7.90
N VAL A 106 10.06 14.92 -8.30
CA VAL A 106 10.30 16.04 -7.40
C VAL A 106 8.99 16.78 -7.13
N TYR A 107 8.82 17.18 -5.88
CA TYR A 107 7.64 17.86 -5.34
C TYR A 107 8.08 19.22 -4.82
N TRP A 108 7.66 20.30 -5.49
CA TRP A 108 7.93 21.67 -5.08
C TRP A 108 6.67 22.27 -4.47
N PRO A 109 6.72 22.78 -3.24
CA PRO A 109 5.61 23.54 -2.69
C PRO A 109 5.42 24.83 -3.47
N ARG A 110 4.18 25.24 -3.76
CA ARG A 110 3.89 26.55 -4.36
C ARG A 110 3.79 27.68 -3.35
N ARG A 111 3.60 27.36 -2.07
CA ARG A 111 3.50 28.36 -1.00
C ARG A 111 4.78 29.22 -0.96
N ALA A 112 4.62 30.52 -0.73
CA ALA A 112 5.74 31.41 -0.45
C ALA A 112 6.43 30.95 0.84
N GLY A 113 7.76 30.87 0.81
CA GLY A 113 8.60 30.47 1.93
C GLY A 113 9.94 31.20 1.85
N VAL A 114 10.73 31.13 2.93
CA VAL A 114 12.07 31.72 2.95
C VAL A 114 12.95 30.98 1.94
N GLU A 115 13.53 31.72 1.00
CA GLU A 115 14.58 31.20 0.13
C GLU A 115 15.95 31.34 0.84
N PRO A 116 16.86 30.36 0.72
CA PRO A 116 16.74 29.12 -0.04
C PRO A 116 15.89 28.06 0.68
N ARG A 117 15.08 27.32 -0.10
CA ARG A 117 14.27 26.21 0.44
C ARG A 117 15.12 25.00 0.80
N ARG A 118 14.72 24.31 1.87
CA ARG A 118 15.30 23.01 2.24
C ARG A 118 14.94 21.96 1.20
N GLY A 119 15.87 21.05 0.93
CA GLY A 119 15.67 19.86 0.12
C GLY A 119 15.64 18.59 0.98
N LEU A 120 14.80 17.62 0.61
CA LEU A 120 14.74 16.29 1.19
C LEU A 120 14.86 15.24 0.09
N VAL A 121 15.82 14.32 0.20
CA VAL A 121 15.88 13.14 -0.65
C VAL A 121 15.11 12.00 0.02
N TRP A 122 14.08 11.50 -0.66
CA TRP A 122 13.26 10.37 -0.22
C TRP A 122 13.63 9.12 -1.02
N ILE A 123 14.10 8.10 -0.32
CA ILE A 123 14.36 6.79 -0.87
C ILE A 123 13.24 5.88 -0.39
N HIS A 124 12.44 5.34 -1.33
CA HIS A 124 11.31 4.53 -0.95
C HIS A 124 11.76 3.21 -0.29
N GLY A 125 10.95 2.71 0.65
CA GLY A 125 11.19 1.43 1.28
C GLY A 125 10.81 0.25 0.37
N GLY A 126 10.67 -0.93 0.98
CA GLY A 126 10.26 -2.16 0.29
C GLY A 126 11.43 -3.05 -0.13
N VAL A 127 12.58 -2.89 0.53
CA VAL A 127 13.73 -3.83 0.53
C VAL A 127 14.23 -4.25 -0.86
N GLY A 128 14.02 -3.40 -1.88
CA GLY A 128 14.35 -3.68 -3.28
C GLY A 128 13.37 -4.62 -4.00
N LEU A 129 12.36 -5.15 -3.30
CA LEU A 129 11.38 -6.10 -3.85
C LEU A 129 10.04 -5.44 -4.21
N PHE A 130 9.68 -4.34 -3.57
CA PHE A 130 8.46 -3.56 -3.84
C PHE A 130 8.66 -2.10 -3.40
N GLY A 131 7.61 -1.29 -3.54
CA GLY A 131 7.69 0.16 -3.33
C GLY A 131 7.91 0.91 -4.64
N SER A 132 7.48 2.16 -4.67
CA SER A 132 7.59 3.05 -5.82
C SER A 132 7.31 4.49 -5.40
N PRO A 133 7.63 5.51 -6.22
CA PRO A 133 7.18 6.88 -5.95
C PRO A 133 5.65 7.01 -5.86
N GLN A 134 4.89 6.14 -6.53
CA GLN A 134 3.43 6.10 -6.44
C GLN A 134 2.96 5.68 -5.04
N ALA A 135 3.59 4.63 -4.49
CA ALA A 135 3.28 4.13 -3.15
C ALA A 135 3.48 5.19 -2.05
N TYR A 136 4.53 6.00 -2.19
CA TYR A 136 4.90 7.03 -1.22
C TYR A 136 4.42 8.43 -1.59
N GLU A 137 3.61 8.57 -2.65
CA GLU A 137 3.25 9.87 -3.20
C GLU A 137 2.49 10.74 -2.20
N ARG A 138 1.55 10.17 -1.43
CA ARG A 138 0.80 10.89 -0.40
C ARG A 138 1.73 11.46 0.68
N LEU A 139 2.72 10.68 1.10
CA LEU A 139 3.69 11.09 2.12
C LEU A 139 4.61 12.18 1.59
N CYS A 140 5.17 12.01 0.38
CA CYS A 140 6.03 13.01 -0.24
C CYS A 140 5.31 14.35 -0.43
N ARG A 141 4.05 14.32 -0.88
CA ARG A 141 3.20 15.51 -0.99
C ARG A 141 2.94 16.17 0.36
N LEU A 142 2.62 15.38 1.39
CA LEU A 142 2.40 15.87 2.75
C LEU A 142 3.65 16.59 3.27
N ILE A 143 4.82 15.96 3.17
CA ILE A 143 6.08 16.56 3.63
C ILE A 143 6.37 17.85 2.85
N ALA A 144 6.25 17.82 1.52
CA ALA A 144 6.52 18.99 0.68
C ALA A 144 5.62 20.17 1.07
N ARG A 145 4.34 19.90 1.34
CA ARG A 145 3.34 20.91 1.70
C ARG A 145 3.52 21.45 3.12
N GLU A 146 3.55 20.58 4.11
CA GLU A 146 3.51 20.97 5.53
C GLU A 146 4.84 21.56 5.99
N VAL A 147 5.96 21.11 5.42
CA VAL A 147 7.31 21.53 5.81
C VAL A 147 7.91 22.55 4.81
N ALA A 148 7.15 22.98 3.80
CA ALA A 148 7.61 23.87 2.73
C ALA A 148 8.97 23.46 2.12
N THR A 149 9.18 22.16 1.98
CA THR A 149 10.45 21.53 1.57
C THR A 149 10.34 20.96 0.15
N VAL A 150 11.39 21.07 -0.65
CA VAL A 150 11.45 20.39 -1.95
C VAL A 150 11.77 18.91 -1.70
N VAL A 151 10.87 18.01 -2.05
CA VAL A 151 11.07 16.57 -1.86
C VAL A 151 11.48 15.93 -3.18
N VAL A 152 12.62 15.26 -3.21
CA VAL A 152 13.14 14.50 -4.34
C VAL A 152 12.95 13.02 -4.02
N CYS A 153 11.93 12.40 -4.63
CA CYS A 153 11.65 10.98 -4.47
C CYS A 153 12.37 10.17 -5.55
N ILE A 154 13.26 9.28 -5.12
CA ILE A 154 13.97 8.35 -6.01
C ILE A 154 13.00 7.26 -6.47
N ARG A 155 13.09 6.87 -7.75
CA ARG A 155 12.34 5.76 -8.33
C ARG A 155 12.86 4.39 -7.98
#